data_AF-A0A958VL74-F1
#
_entry.id   AF-A0A958VL74-F1
#
_cell.length_a   1.000
_cell.length_b   1.000
_cell.length_c   1.000
_cell.angle_alpha   90.00
_cell.angle_beta   90.00
_cell.angle_gamma   90.00
#
_symmetry.space_group_name_H-M   'P 1'
#
loop_
_entity.id
_entity.type
_entity.pdbx_description
1 polymer ?
#
loop_
_entity_poly.entity_id
_entity_poly.type
_entity_poly.pdbx_seq_one_letter_code
_entity_poly.pdbx_strand_id
1 'polypeptide(L)' 'MKYLEGQDRLQQEIQTRCLDETVERGAEVRVIDAFVGALDMAKMGFRTDHIDNGRPAYHPADMLR' A
#
# COMPACT_ATOMS: atom_id res chain seq x y z
N MET A 1 -0.19 -39.73 14.81
CA MET A 1 -0.54 -38.50 15.56
C MET A 1 -1.54 -37.72 14.71
N LYS A 2 -2.66 -37.24 15.28
CA LYS A 2 -3.85 -36.80 14.52
C LYS A 2 -4.39 -35.43 14.99
N TYR A 3 -3.50 -34.53 15.36
CA TYR A 3 -3.85 -33.17 15.78
C TYR A 3 -3.04 -32.16 14.98
N LEU A 4 -3.67 -31.03 14.65
CA LEU A 4 -3.00 -29.87 14.11
C LEU A 4 -2.34 -29.14 15.29
N GLU A 5 -1.03 -28.96 15.22
CA GLU A 5 -0.26 -28.18 16.18
C GLU A 5 -0.22 -26.70 15.76
N GLY A 6 -0.13 -25.80 16.73
CA GLY A 6 -0.02 -24.36 16.47
C GLY A 6 1.35 -23.97 15.90
N GLN A 7 1.48 -22.72 15.43
CA GLN A 7 2.75 -22.19 14.93
C GLN A 7 3.68 -21.77 16.08
N ASP A 8 5.00 -21.85 15.86
CA ASP A 8 6.02 -21.39 16.81
C ASP A 8 5.97 -19.86 16.94
N ARG A 9 5.97 -19.35 18.18
CA ARG A 9 5.94 -17.91 18.50
C ARG A 9 7.21 -17.16 18.06
N LEU A 10 8.29 -17.88 17.76
CA LEU A 10 9.55 -17.33 17.26
C LEU A 10 9.68 -17.44 15.74
N GLN A 11 8.73 -18.07 15.06
CA GLN A 11 8.76 -18.20 13.61
C GLN A 11 8.54 -16.83 12.97
N GLN A 12 9.53 -16.38 12.19
CA GLN A 12 9.37 -15.22 11.34
C GLN A 12 8.63 -15.62 10.06
N GLU A 13 7.51 -14.96 9.77
CA GLU A 13 6.84 -15.11 8.49
C GLU A 13 7.51 -14.21 7.44
N ILE A 14 8.06 -14.84 6.41
CA ILE A 14 8.47 -14.14 5.20
C ILE A 14 7.24 -14.07 4.29
N GLN A 15 6.71 -12.87 4.07
CA GLN A 15 5.73 -12.67 3.01
C GLN A 15 6.44 -12.81 1.67
N THR A 16 6.13 -13.89 0.95
CA THR A 16 6.67 -14.18 -0.39
C THR A 16 5.91 -13.49 -1.51
N ARG A 17 4.85 -12.74 -1.17
CA ARG A 17 3.99 -12.02 -2.10
C ARG A 17 3.88 -10.56 -1.70
N CYS A 18 3.80 -9.67 -2.68
CA CYS A 18 3.48 -8.28 -2.40
C CYS A 18 1.98 -8.12 -2.18
N LEU A 19 1.57 -7.07 -1.47
CA LEU A 19 0.16 -6.81 -1.20
C LEU A 19 -0.67 -6.71 -2.50
N ASP A 20 -0.11 -6.15 -3.57
CA ASP A 20 -0.80 -6.01 -4.86
C ASP A 20 -1.10 -7.36 -5.54
N GLU A 21 -0.33 -8.41 -5.23
CA GLU A 21 -0.60 -9.78 -5.70
C GLU A 21 -1.77 -10.45 -4.95
N THR A 22 -2.26 -9.85 -3.86
CA THR A 22 -3.44 -10.36 -3.14
C THR A 22 -4.75 -9.86 -3.74
N VAL A 23 -4.69 -8.80 -4.57
CA VAL A 23 -5.86 -8.21 -5.23
C VAL A 23 -5.85 -8.58 -6.70
N GLU A 24 -6.92 -9.20 -7.20
CA GLU A 24 -7.00 -9.56 -8.62
C GLU A 24 -6.89 -8.33 -9.52
N ARG A 25 -6.23 -8.46 -10.68
CA ARG A 25 -6.08 -7.36 -11.66
C ARG A 25 -7.41 -6.76 -12.12
N GLY A 26 -8.48 -7.56 -12.17
CA GLY A 26 -9.82 -7.13 -12.57
C GLY A 26 -10.72 -6.71 -11.40
N ALA A 27 -10.21 -6.67 -10.16
CA ALA A 27 -11.02 -6.34 -9.00
C ALA A 27 -11.53 -4.89 -9.08
N GLU A 28 -12.83 -4.69 -8.83
CA GLU A 28 -13.49 -3.38 -8.91
C GLU A 28 -12.84 -2.33 -8.00
N VAL A 29 -12.29 -2.76 -6.85
CA VAL A 29 -11.59 -1.89 -5.90
C VAL A 29 -10.43 -1.10 -6.52
N ARG A 30 -9.81 -1.61 -7.60
CA ARG A 30 -8.74 -0.92 -8.33
C ARG A 30 -9.21 0.38 -9.01
N VAL A 31 -10.52 0.63 -9.09
CA VAL A 31 -11.06 1.94 -9.49
C VAL A 31 -10.59 3.05 -8.55
N ILE A 32 -10.28 2.75 -7.28
CA ILE A 32 -9.76 3.72 -6.30
C ILE A 32 -8.38 4.21 -6.75
N ASP A 33 -7.48 3.31 -7.17
CA ASP A 33 -6.16 3.69 -7.69
C ASP A 33 -6.27 4.59 -8.92
N ALA A 34 -7.17 4.22 -9.85
CA ALA A 34 -7.41 5.00 -11.06
C ALA A 34 -8.01 6.38 -10.74
N PHE A 35 -8.97 6.46 -9.81
CA PHE A 35 -9.57 7.70 -9.37
C PHE A 35 -8.55 8.61 -8.69
N VAL A 36 -7.82 8.09 -7.70
CA VAL A 36 -6.79 8.84 -6.95
C VAL A 36 -5.66 9.29 -7.88
N GLY A 37 -5.26 8.46 -8.84
CA GLY A 37 -4.25 8.82 -9.85
C GLY A 37 -4.67 9.94 -10.80
N ALA A 38 -5.98 10.16 -10.98
CA ALA A 38 -6.52 11.23 -11.81
C ALA A 38 -6.64 12.58 -11.07
N LEU A 39 -6.51 12.59 -9.74
CA LEU A 39 -6.62 13.81 -8.93
C LEU A 39 -5.34 14.66 -8.99
N ASP A 40 -5.51 15.96 -9.21
CA ASP A 40 -4.44 16.94 -9.14
C ASP A 40 -4.28 17.45 -7.70
N MET A 41 -3.40 16.80 -6.94
CA MET A 41 -3.18 17.10 -5.53
C MET A 41 -2.77 18.56 -5.28
N ALA A 42 -1.97 19.14 -6.19
CA ALA A 42 -1.53 20.52 -6.09
C ALA A 42 -2.71 21.49 -6.27
N LYS A 43 -3.59 21.27 -7.25
CA LYS A 43 -4.81 22.08 -7.44
C LYS A 43 -5.79 21.96 -6.28
N MET A 44 -5.78 20.83 -5.57
CA MET A 44 -6.58 20.63 -4.36
C MET A 44 -5.97 21.30 -3.12
N GLY A 45 -4.80 21.91 -3.24
CA GLY A 45 -4.14 22.65 -2.14
C GLY A 45 -3.19 21.81 -1.29
N PHE A 46 -2.88 20.57 -1.69
CA PHE A 46 -1.85 19.77 -1.02
C PHE A 46 -0.45 20.21 -1.45
N ARG A 47 0.50 20.09 -0.51
CA ARG A 47 1.93 20.24 -0.80
C ARG A 47 2.44 18.98 -1.49
N THR A 48 3.04 19.15 -2.66
CA THR A 48 3.63 18.06 -3.46
C THR A 48 5.14 18.28 -3.69
N ASP A 49 5.70 19.32 -3.08
CA ASP A 49 7.13 19.59 -3.05
C ASP A 49 7.86 18.59 -2.12
N HIS A 50 9.12 18.33 -2.44
CA HIS A 50 9.98 17.44 -1.67
C HIS A 50 11.19 18.20 -1.15
N ILE A 51 11.73 17.73 -0.03
CA ILE A 51 12.99 18.23 0.53
C ILE A 51 14.16 17.52 -0.16
N ASP A 52 15.25 18.24 -0.41
CA ASP A 52 16.44 17.67 -1.05
C ASP A 52 17.17 16.67 -0.16
N ASN A 53 17.09 16.85 1.16
CA ASN A 53 17.82 16.06 2.15
C ASN A 53 16.91 15.64 3.31
N GLY A 54 17.19 14.49 3.91
CA GLY A 54 16.43 13.94 5.03
C GLY A 54 15.37 12.92 4.61
N ARG A 55 14.46 12.57 5.52
CA ARG A 55 13.41 11.57 5.25
C ARG A 55 12.30 12.23 4.42
N PRO A 56 11.99 11.69 3.22
CA PRO A 56 10.88 12.22 2.42
C PRO A 56 9.53 12.10 3.14
N ALA A 57 8.66 13.07 2.90
CA ALA A 57 7.25 12.95 3.26
C ALA A 57 6.54 11.95 2.32
N TYR A 58 5.40 11.42 2.76
CA TYR A 58 4.51 10.66 1.89
C TYR A 58 3.89 11.56 0.83
N HIS A 59 3.65 11.01 -0.36
CA HIS A 59 2.88 11.73 -1.37
C HIS A 59 1.42 11.83 -0.88
N PRO A 60 0.75 13.00 -0.98
CA PRO A 60 -0.62 13.16 -0.47
C PRO A 60 -1.62 12.13 -1.01
N ALA A 61 -1.45 11.71 -2.27
CA ALA A 61 -2.27 10.69 -2.90
C ALA A 61 -2.19 9.32 -2.20
N ASP A 62 -1.08 8.99 -1.54
CA ASP A 62 -0.90 7.69 -0.89
C ASP A 62 -1.73 7.57 0.40
N MET A 63 -2.24 8.68 0.94
CA MET A 63 -3.18 8.66 2.07
C MET A 63 -4.61 8.29 1.66
N LEU A 64 -4.87 8.16 0.36
CA LEU A 64 -6.20 7.92 -0.21
C LEU A 64 -6.32 6.52 -0.86
N ARG A 65 -5.28 5.69 -0.77
CA ARG A 65 -5.21 4.34 -1.33
C ARG A 65 -5.19 3.29 -0.22
#